data_AF-A0A6A5RL80-F1
#
_entry.id   AF-A0A6A5RL80-F1
#
_cell.length_a   1.000
_cell.length_b   1.000
_cell.length_c   1.000
_cell.angle_alpha   90.00
_cell.angle_beta   90.00
_cell.angle_gamma   90.00
#
_symmetry.space_group_name_H-M   'P 1'
#
loop_
_entity.id
_entity.type
_entity.pdbx_description
1 polymer ?
#
loop_
_entity_poly.entity_id
_entity_poly.type
_entity_poly.pdbx_seq_one_letter_code
_entity_poly.pdbx_strand_id
1 'polypeptide(L)'
;MAINAGPRVPDIPLPQLTCRLHATRRGPVFRPTNHSCEPNTKAVQMRYGMHHRIVVIVATEDSEPGDQITLFYNKTWFNDENPCRCRKDTC
;
A
#
# COMPACT_ATOMS: atom_id res chain seq x y z
N MET A 1 25.78 -25.75 -27.18
CA MET A 1 24.39 -25.43 -27.59
C MET A 1 24.15 -23.95 -27.30
N ALA A 2 24.04 -23.12 -28.33
CA ALA A 2 23.74 -21.70 -28.17
C ALA A 2 22.23 -21.51 -28.31
N ILE A 3 21.59 -20.93 -27.29
CA ILE A 3 20.18 -20.54 -27.37
C ILE A 3 20.08 -19.29 -28.24
N ASN A 4 19.34 -19.39 -29.35
CA ASN A 4 18.99 -18.25 -30.18
C ASN A 4 18.15 -17.27 -29.36
N ALA A 5 18.76 -16.18 -28.89
CA ALA A 5 18.02 -15.02 -28.43
C ALA A 5 17.44 -14.36 -29.69
N GLY A 6 16.15 -14.57 -29.94
CA GLY A 6 15.41 -13.83 -30.96
C GLY A 6 15.57 -12.31 -30.77
N PRO A 7 15.23 -11.50 -31.78
CA PRO A 7 15.42 -10.05 -31.71
C PRO A 7 14.74 -9.52 -30.44
N ARG A 8 15.54 -8.91 -29.54
CA ARG A 8 15.00 -8.19 -28.40
C ARG A 8 14.18 -7.05 -28.98
N VAL A 9 12.85 -7.14 -28.85
CA VAL A 9 11.97 -6.01 -29.08
C VAL A 9 12.55 -4.87 -28.23
N PRO A 10 12.87 -3.71 -28.81
CA PRO A 10 13.38 -2.61 -28.00
C PRO A 10 12.37 -2.35 -26.88
N ASP A 11 12.86 -2.29 -25.64
CA ASP A 11 12.07 -1.89 -24.47
C ASP A 11 11.66 -0.42 -24.66
N ILE A 12 10.70 -0.17 -25.55
CA ILE A 12 10.04 1.11 -25.67
C ILE A 12 9.38 1.33 -24.31
N PRO A 13 9.77 2.35 -23.52
CA PRO A 13 9.16 2.60 -22.23
C PRO A 13 7.70 2.98 -22.47
N LEU A 14 6.81 2.01 -22.42
CA LEU A 14 5.38 2.27 -22.46
C LEU A 14 5.04 3.14 -21.25
N PRO A 15 4.17 4.15 -21.41
CA PRO A 15 3.68 4.93 -20.29
C PRO A 15 3.17 3.98 -19.22
N GLN A 16 3.66 4.14 -17.99
CA GLN A 16 3.25 3.27 -16.90
C GLN A 16 1.77 3.53 -16.61
N LEU A 17 0.93 2.51 -16.76
CA LEU A 17 -0.49 2.62 -16.48
C LEU A 17 -0.71 2.97 -15.00
N THR A 18 -1.56 3.96 -14.76
CA THR A 18 -2.04 4.27 -13.41
C THR A 18 -3.10 3.25 -13.04
N CYS A 19 -2.86 2.46 -11.98
CA CYS A 19 -3.83 1.51 -11.45
C CYS A 19 -4.26 1.90 -10.03
N ARG A 20 -5.52 1.63 -9.68
CA ARG A 20 -6.04 1.75 -8.31
C ARG A 20 -6.33 0.36 -7.76
N LEU A 21 -5.85 0.08 -6.55
CA LEU A 21 -6.17 -1.15 -5.84
C LEU A 21 -7.45 -0.92 -5.01
N HIS A 22 -8.50 -1.66 -5.32
CA HIS A 22 -9.78 -1.59 -4.61
C HIS A 22 -9.99 -2.84 -3.76
N ALA A 23 -9.90 -2.70 -2.44
CA ALA A 23 -9.99 -3.81 -1.49
C ALA A 23 -11.40 -4.06 -0.93
N THR A 24 -12.43 -3.37 -1.43
CA THR A 24 -13.81 -3.46 -0.88
C THR A 24 -14.44 -4.84 -1.00
N ARG A 25 -14.13 -5.59 -2.06
CA ARG A 25 -14.73 -6.92 -2.35
C ARG A 25 -13.76 -8.08 -2.11
N ARG A 26 -12.49 -7.89 -2.43
CA ARG A 26 -11.42 -8.90 -2.30
C ARG A 26 -10.14 -8.18 -1.91
N GLY A 27 -9.31 -8.80 -1.07
CA GLY A 27 -8.06 -8.19 -0.65
C GLY A 27 -7.24 -9.10 0.26
N PRO A 28 -6.00 -8.70 0.56
CA PRO A 28 -5.11 -9.42 1.46
C PRO A 28 -5.52 -9.23 2.94
N VAL A 29 -4.78 -9.85 3.85
CA VAL A 29 -4.96 -9.75 5.31
C VAL A 29 -4.91 -8.31 5.86
N PHE A 30 -4.33 -7.37 5.11
CA PHE A 30 -4.27 -5.94 5.46
C PHE A 30 -5.53 -5.15 5.07
N ARG A 31 -6.52 -5.76 4.40
CA ARG A 31 -7.79 -5.10 4.07
C ARG A 31 -8.48 -4.45 5.30
N PRO A 32 -8.59 -5.12 6.47
CA PRO A 32 -9.22 -4.54 7.67
C PRO A 32 -8.26 -3.71 8.53
N THR A 33 -7.07 -3.33 8.04
CA THR A 33 -6.13 -2.50 8.81
C THR A 33 -6.74 -1.14 9.12
N ASN A 34 -6.86 -0.79 10.40
CA ASN A 34 -7.51 0.45 10.84
C ASN A 34 -6.67 1.70 10.62
N HIS A 35 -7.32 2.85 10.75
CA HIS A 35 -6.67 4.14 10.76
C HIS A 35 -6.14 4.55 12.14
N SER A 36 -4.98 5.21 12.15
CA SER A 36 -4.50 6.03 13.28
C SER A 36 -3.89 7.34 12.77
N CYS A 37 -4.07 8.44 13.51
CA CYS A 37 -3.37 9.71 13.23
C CYS A 37 -1.88 9.64 13.60
N GLU A 38 -1.53 8.74 14.52
CA GLU A 38 -0.15 8.31 14.82
C GLU A 38 -0.05 6.81 14.51
N PRO A 39 0.16 6.43 13.24
CA PRO A 39 0.24 5.03 12.85
C PRO A 39 1.61 4.43 13.17
N ASN A 40 1.64 3.14 13.49
CA ASN A 40 2.88 2.36 13.64
C ASN A 40 3.39 1.77 12.32
N THR A 41 2.67 1.99 11.22
CA THR A 41 3.07 1.53 9.88
C THR A 41 2.79 2.55 8.79
N LYS A 42 3.40 2.34 7.62
CA LYS A 42 3.14 3.09 6.39
C LYS A 42 2.93 2.17 5.19
N ALA A 43 2.06 2.58 4.26
CA ALA A 43 1.89 1.91 2.98
C ALA A 43 2.92 2.42 1.97
N VAL A 44 3.67 1.52 1.35
CA VAL A 44 4.70 1.85 0.35
C VAL A 44 4.38 1.14 -0.95
N GLN A 45 4.37 1.91 -2.04
CA GLN A 45 4.27 1.34 -3.38
C GLN A 45 5.65 0.86 -3.83
N MET A 46 5.76 -0.41 -4.19
CA MET A 46 6.98 -1.00 -4.77
C MET A 46 6.67 -1.63 -6.13
N ARG A 47 7.74 -2.04 -6.81
CA ARG A 47 7.67 -2.71 -8.12
C ARG A 47 8.33 -4.08 -8.02
N TYR A 48 7.71 -5.07 -8.66
CA TYR A 48 8.31 -6.37 -8.88
C TYR A 48 8.39 -6.60 -10.40
N GLY A 49 9.60 -6.42 -10.95
CA GLY A 49 9.79 -6.35 -12.39
C GLY A 49 9.10 -5.15 -13.04
N MET A 50 8.88 -5.23 -14.35
CA MET A 50 8.35 -4.12 -15.14
C MET A 50 6.85 -3.90 -14.92
N HIS A 51 6.09 -5.00 -14.83
CA HIS A 51 4.62 -4.96 -14.93
C HIS A 51 3.87 -5.13 -13.60
N HIS A 52 4.52 -5.54 -12.51
CA HIS A 52 3.84 -5.71 -11.23
C HIS A 52 4.04 -4.50 -10.32
N ARG A 53 2.93 -4.05 -9.73
CA ARG A 53 2.91 -3.08 -8.64
C ARG A 53 2.41 -3.79 -7.40
N ILE A 54 3.11 -3.58 -6.31
CA ILE A 54 2.76 -4.13 -5.01
C ILE A 54 2.68 -2.98 -4.02
N VAL A 55 1.75 -3.09 -3.06
CA VAL A 55 1.70 -2.21 -1.91
C VAL A 55 2.10 -3.06 -0.72
N VAL A 56 3.14 -2.63 -0.01
CA VAL A 56 3.61 -3.27 1.22
C VAL A 56 3.30 -2.38 2.41
N ILE A 57 3.03 -3.00 3.55
CA ILE A 57 2.89 -2.30 4.83
C ILE A 57 4.22 -2.47 5.58
N VAL A 58 4.85 -1.36 5.93
CA VAL A 58 6.16 -1.34 6.57
C VAL A 58 6.03 -0.71 7.94
N ALA A 59 6.55 -1.39 8.97
CA ALA A 59 6.65 -0.84 10.32
C ALA A 59 7.52 0.42 10.32
N THR A 60 7.09 1.44 11.06
CA THR A 60 7.86 2.69 11.26
C THR A 60 8.49 2.76 12.64
N GLU A 61 8.09 1.87 13.53
CA GLU A 61 8.56 1.70 14.89
C GLU A 61 8.49 0.22 15.26
N ASP A 62 9.11 -0.16 16.38
CA ASP A 62 8.99 -1.51 16.91
C ASP A 62 7.55 -1.79 17.35
N SER A 63 7.13 -3.05 17.30
CA SER A 63 5.78 -3.47 17.69
C SER A 63 5.83 -4.80 18.42
N GLU A 64 5.00 -4.93 19.45
CA GLU A 64 4.92 -6.10 20.30
C GLU A 64 3.73 -7.01 19.92
N PRO A 65 3.76 -8.30 20.29
CA PRO A 65 2.61 -9.18 20.11
C PRO A 65 1.35 -8.62 20.81
N GLY A 66 0.30 -8.40 20.02
CA GLY A 66 -0.96 -7.83 20.50
C GLY A 66 -1.18 -6.37 20.07
N ASP A 67 -0.14 -5.68 19.61
CA ASP A 67 -0.29 -4.35 19.05
C ASP A 67 -1.11 -4.37 17.76
N GLN A 68 -1.99 -3.37 17.62
CA GLN A 68 -2.76 -3.22 16.41
C GLN A 68 -1.91 -2.56 15.31
N ILE A 69 -1.85 -3.20 14.14
CA ILE A 69 -1.29 -2.59 12.93
C ILE A 69 -2.25 -1.49 12.44
N THR A 70 -1.75 -0.27 12.29
CA THR A 70 -2.55 0.91 11.87
C THR A 70 -1.88 1.70 10.76
N LEU A 71 -2.69 2.38 9.94
CA LEU A 71 -2.25 3.19 8.79
C LEU A 71 -2.82 4.62 8.84
N PHE A 72 -2.15 5.55 8.18
CA PHE A 72 -2.72 6.88 7.91
C PHE A 72 -3.57 6.85 6.63
N TYR A 73 -4.88 7.12 6.73
CA TYR A 73 -5.82 7.05 5.60
C TYR A 73 -5.89 8.34 4.76
N ASN A 74 -5.08 9.35 5.10
CA ASN A 74 -5.22 10.74 4.64
C ASN A 74 -6.34 11.51 5.36
N LYS A 75 -6.15 12.82 5.55
CA LYS A 75 -7.07 13.73 6.23
C LYS A 75 -8.42 13.83 5.53
N THR A 76 -8.46 13.58 4.22
CA THR A 76 -9.69 13.66 3.41
C THR A 76 -10.60 12.44 3.54
N TRP A 77 -10.17 11.39 4.24
CA TRP A 77 -11.00 10.20 4.44
C TRP A 77 -12.11 10.42 5.47
N PHE A 78 -11.84 11.25 6.47
CA PHE A 78 -12.77 11.58 7.54
C PHE A 78 -13.43 12.93 7.27
N ASN A 79 -14.66 13.09 7.75
CA ASN A 79 -15.44 14.32 7.67
C ASN A 79 -16.31 14.46 8.92
N ASP A 80 -17.10 15.53 9.02
CA ASP A 80 -17.93 15.80 10.21
C ASP A 80 -18.97 14.69 10.49
N GLU A 81 -19.46 14.00 9.46
CA GLU A 81 -20.40 12.88 9.58
C GLU A 81 -19.73 11.58 10.00
N ASN A 82 -18.47 11.40 9.62
CA ASN A 82 -17.64 10.23 9.92
C ASN A 82 -16.25 10.67 10.42
N PRO A 83 -16.16 11.17 11.67
CA PRO A 83 -14.92 11.67 12.22
C PRO A 83 -13.96 10.53 12.55
N CYS A 84 -12.67 10.84 12.56
CA CYS A 84 -11.66 9.91 13.07
C CYS A 84 -11.91 9.62 14.55
N ARG A 85 -11.75 8.35 14.96
CA ARG A 85 -11.94 7.89 16.35
C ARG A 85 -10.75 7.08 16.85
N CYS A 86 -9.56 7.38 16.34
CA CYS A 86 -8.33 6.65 16.70
C CYS A 86 -7.82 6.96 18.12
N ARG A 87 -8.36 8.00 18.77
CA ARG A 87 -8.05 8.41 20.16
C ARG A 87 -6.60 8.88 20.38
N LYS A 88 -5.94 9.34 19.33
CA LYS A 88 -4.62 10.00 19.42
C LYS A 88 -4.77 11.49 19.71
N ASP A 89 -3.75 12.10 20.30
CA ASP A 89 -3.78 13.53 20.62
C ASP A 89 -3.83 14.40 19.36
N THR A 90 -3.29 13.86 18.26
CA THR A 90 -3.27 14.47 16.92
C THR A 90 -4.53 14.19 16.08
N CYS A 91 -5.58 13.63 16.70
CA CYS A 91 -6.81 13.22 16.03
C CYS A 91 -7.68 14.38 15.54
#